data_AF-A0A8K0URI7-F1
#
_entry.id   AF-A0A8K0URI7-F1
#
_cell.length_a   1.000
_cell.length_b   1.000
_cell.length_c   1.000
_cell.angle_alpha   90.00
_cell.angle_beta   90.00
_cell.angle_gamma   90.00
#
_symmetry.space_group_name_H-M   'P 1'
#
loop_
_entity.id
_entity.type
_entity.pdbx_description
1 polymer ?
#
loop_
_entity_poly.entity_id
_entity_poly.type
_entity_poly.pdbx_seq_one_letter_code
_entity_poly.pdbx_strand_id
1 'polypeptide(L)'
;MKNTSTRNSVITKPGNNDERLNILRELLDARIEEIADRGLATSEIAWLESAWERTQDYYTNGPQGSVSWVLMAAGMELPQGAFIAGKSPDGQPAYTARGYMQTPSYPVGTLQVGRTFEFGGAFLGWGWMQFNSKIYEILVASPADVCWVPTKYVLNIAALGAIPVEGGYEAPAGEPLYVAQAFHQRAWRPGKASAQLQGAFIPFNGSEVCVEEYRVLCYVDPFT
;
A
#
# COMPACT_ATOMS: atom_id res chain seq x y z
N MET A 1 16.08 31.11 33.30
CA MET A 1 15.81 29.71 32.91
C MET A 1 14.44 29.63 32.28
N LYS A 2 14.31 28.81 31.23
CA LYS A 2 13.14 28.53 30.36
C LYS A 2 12.98 29.53 29.20
N ASN A 3 12.76 29.14 27.95
CA ASN A 3 12.92 27.85 27.25
C ASN A 3 12.76 28.22 25.76
N THR A 4 13.84 28.24 24.97
CA THR A 4 13.76 28.44 23.51
C THR A 4 13.45 27.10 22.87
N SER A 5 12.21 26.94 22.41
CA SER A 5 11.76 25.79 21.62
C SER A 5 12.26 25.95 20.19
N THR A 6 13.33 25.25 19.85
CA THR A 6 13.81 25.12 18.47
C THR A 6 13.01 24.00 17.81
N ARG A 7 12.20 24.35 16.81
CA ARG A 7 11.60 23.39 15.88
C ARG A 7 12.74 22.71 15.10
N ASN A 8 13.01 21.45 15.40
CA ASN A 8 13.89 20.61 14.58
C ASN A 8 13.11 20.17 13.33
N SER A 9 13.28 20.90 12.23
CA SER A 9 13.09 20.36 10.89
C SER A 9 14.26 19.43 10.60
N VAL A 10 14.06 18.12 10.77
CA VAL A 10 15.02 17.11 10.30
C VAL A 10 14.92 17.08 8.78
N ILE A 11 15.78 17.87 8.14
CA ILE A 11 16.07 17.75 6.71
C ILE A 11 16.78 16.40 6.55
N THR A 12 16.14 15.45 5.89
CA THR A 12 16.77 14.20 5.45
C THR A 12 17.92 14.56 4.50
N LYS A 13 19.09 13.96 4.72
CA LYS A 13 20.30 14.29 3.96
C LYS A 13 20.08 13.95 2.47
N PRO A 14 20.30 14.91 1.53
CA PRO A 14 20.08 14.72 0.10
C PRO A 14 20.74 13.47 -0.51
N GLY A 15 21.92 13.08 -0.01
CA GLY A 15 22.65 11.92 -0.54
C GLY A 15 21.99 10.54 -0.32
N ASN A 16 21.00 10.41 0.56
CA ASN A 16 20.30 9.13 0.76
C ASN A 16 19.20 8.90 -0.30
N ASN A 17 18.47 9.96 -0.69
CA ASN A 17 17.35 9.81 -1.63
C ASN A 17 17.80 9.50 -3.06
N ASP A 18 18.87 10.14 -3.54
CA ASP A 18 19.40 9.89 -4.89
C ASP A 18 19.93 8.46 -5.03
N GLU A 19 20.69 7.97 -4.04
CA GLU A 19 21.18 6.60 -3.99
C GLU A 19 20.02 5.60 -3.98
N ARG A 20 19.00 5.87 -3.15
CA ARG A 20 17.78 5.07 -3.07
C ARG A 20 17.03 5.02 -4.40
N LEU A 21 16.89 6.15 -5.09
CA LEU A 21 16.24 6.22 -6.40
C LEU A 21 17.03 5.45 -7.45
N ASN A 22 18.36 5.55 -7.46
CA ASN A 22 19.21 4.80 -8.40
C ASN A 22 19.05 3.28 -8.21
N ILE A 23 19.16 2.79 -6.97
CA ILE A 23 18.96 1.36 -6.66
C ILE A 23 17.56 0.89 -7.09
N LEU A 24 16.52 1.69 -6.81
CA LEU A 24 15.16 1.34 -7.18
C LEU A 24 14.98 1.30 -8.70
N ARG A 25 15.59 2.23 -9.45
CA ARG A 25 15.53 2.25 -10.91
C ARG A 25 16.20 1.01 -11.52
N GLU A 26 17.38 0.63 -11.03
CA GLU A 26 18.06 -0.59 -11.51
C GLU A 26 17.20 -1.85 -11.33
N LEU A 27 16.56 -1.99 -10.17
CA LEU A 27 15.65 -3.11 -9.89
C LEU A 27 14.38 -3.07 -10.77
N LEU A 28 13.89 -1.87 -11.07
CA LEU A 28 12.74 -1.66 -11.94
C LEU A 28 13.05 -2.04 -13.38
N ASP A 29 14.18 -1.58 -13.91
CA ASP A 29 14.62 -1.86 -15.27
C ASP A 29 14.81 -3.36 -15.48
N ALA A 30 15.43 -4.05 -14.52
CA ALA A 30 15.57 -5.51 -14.56
C ALA A 30 14.21 -6.24 -14.58
N ARG A 31 13.20 -5.73 -13.85
CA ARG A 31 11.84 -6.29 -13.87
C ARG A 31 11.14 -6.00 -15.20
N ILE A 32 11.28 -4.79 -15.75
CA ILE A 32 10.69 -4.42 -17.04
C ILE A 32 11.27 -5.30 -18.15
N GLU A 33 12.58 -5.54 -18.15
CA GLU A 33 13.24 -6.46 -19.08
C GLU A 33 12.69 -7.90 -18.97
N GLU A 34 12.56 -8.43 -17.73
CA GLU A 34 11.97 -9.75 -17.49
C GLU A 34 10.54 -9.87 -18.05
N ILE A 35 9.74 -8.81 -17.91
CA ILE A 35 8.36 -8.78 -18.42
C ILE A 35 8.35 -8.69 -19.96
N ALA A 36 9.21 -7.86 -20.54
CA ALA A 36 9.32 -7.67 -21.98
C ALA A 36 9.76 -8.95 -22.70
N ASP A 37 10.73 -9.68 -22.12
CA ASP A 37 11.24 -10.95 -22.65
C ASP A 37 10.17 -12.05 -22.70
N ARG A 38 9.16 -11.98 -21.83
CA ARG A 38 8.02 -12.89 -21.85
C ARG A 38 7.03 -12.59 -22.97
N GLY A 39 7.25 -11.54 -23.77
CA GLY A 39 6.41 -11.15 -24.90
C GLY A 39 5.02 -10.69 -24.47
N LEU A 40 4.85 -10.27 -23.23
CA LEU A 40 3.58 -9.84 -22.68
C LEU A 40 3.42 -8.33 -22.93
N ALA A 41 2.38 -7.91 -23.65
CA ALA A 41 1.98 -6.51 -23.75
C ALA A 41 1.32 -6.07 -22.43
N THR A 42 2.12 -5.83 -21.39
CA THR A 42 1.61 -5.76 -20.02
C THR A 42 1.27 -4.35 -19.57
N SER A 43 0.09 -4.24 -19.02
CA SER A 43 -0.33 -3.13 -18.16
C SER A 43 0.49 -3.07 -16.86
N GLU A 44 1.26 -4.11 -16.51
CA GLU A 44 2.25 -4.08 -15.42
C GLU A 44 3.38 -3.08 -15.66
N ILE A 45 3.98 -3.05 -16.87
CA ILE A 45 5.04 -2.07 -17.19
C ILE A 45 4.49 -0.64 -17.07
N ALA A 46 3.27 -0.41 -17.55
CA ALA A 46 2.62 0.90 -17.43
C ALA A 46 2.40 1.31 -15.97
N TRP A 47 1.99 0.38 -15.10
CA TRP A 47 1.88 0.63 -13.67
C TRP A 47 3.24 0.92 -13.02
N LEU A 48 4.28 0.15 -13.38
CA LEU A 48 5.64 0.30 -12.85
C LEU A 48 6.22 1.69 -13.16
N GLU A 49 6.12 2.15 -14.42
CA GLU A 49 6.59 3.49 -14.81
C GLU A 49 5.75 4.59 -14.12
N SER A 50 4.44 4.42 -14.02
CA SER A 50 3.58 5.38 -13.30
C SER A 50 3.92 5.44 -11.79
N ALA A 51 4.24 4.30 -11.18
CA ALA A 51 4.64 4.22 -9.78
C ALA A 51 6.02 4.82 -9.54
N TRP A 52 6.93 4.66 -10.50
CA TRP A 52 8.22 5.31 -10.51
C TRP A 52 8.09 6.83 -10.53
N GLU A 53 7.27 7.39 -11.43
CA GLU A 53 7.02 8.84 -11.50
C GLU A 53 6.51 9.41 -10.16
N ARG A 54 5.50 8.76 -9.54
CA ARG A 54 5.00 9.15 -8.20
C ARG A 54 6.10 9.14 -7.14
N THR A 55 7.01 8.17 -7.23
CA THR A 55 8.09 7.98 -6.26
C THR A 55 9.20 9.01 -6.43
N GLN A 56 9.57 9.32 -7.67
CA GLN A 56 10.50 10.40 -7.98
C GLN A 56 9.95 11.74 -7.49
N ASP A 57 8.68 12.02 -7.77
CA ASP A 57 8.02 13.24 -7.29
C ASP A 57 8.02 13.32 -5.76
N TYR A 58 7.68 12.22 -5.07
CA TYR A 58 7.72 12.15 -3.61
C TYR A 58 9.11 12.49 -3.02
N TYR A 59 10.20 11.96 -3.58
CA TYR A 59 11.55 12.23 -3.05
C TYR A 59 12.12 13.58 -3.48
N THR A 60 11.62 14.15 -4.59
CA THR A 60 12.07 15.45 -5.11
C THR A 60 11.31 16.60 -4.46
N ASN A 61 9.99 16.49 -4.40
CA ASN A 61 9.06 17.56 -4.02
C ASN A 61 8.39 17.32 -2.66
N GLY A 62 8.58 16.15 -2.05
CA GLY A 62 7.91 15.75 -0.82
C GLY A 62 6.48 15.23 -1.05
N PRO A 63 5.77 14.86 0.03
CA PRO A 63 4.37 14.43 -0.04
C PRO A 63 3.47 15.54 -0.60
N GLN A 64 2.66 15.23 -1.62
CA GLN A 64 1.74 16.18 -2.26
C GLN A 64 0.32 16.17 -1.67
N GLY A 65 0.09 15.43 -0.59
CA GLY A 65 -1.21 15.30 0.08
C GLY A 65 -1.13 14.47 1.36
N SER A 66 -2.30 14.19 1.96
CA SER A 66 -2.42 13.42 3.21
C SER A 66 -1.87 12.00 3.14
N VAL A 67 -1.88 11.41 1.94
CA VAL A 67 -1.33 10.09 1.67
C VAL A 67 -0.44 10.13 0.44
N SER A 68 0.57 9.25 0.41
CA SER A 68 1.43 9.03 -0.75
C SER A 68 1.68 7.53 -0.91
N TRP A 69 1.69 7.06 -2.15
CA TRP A 69 2.09 5.70 -2.48
C TRP A 69 3.50 5.75 -3.03
N VAL A 70 4.44 5.11 -2.33
CA VAL A 70 5.87 5.19 -2.63
C VAL A 70 6.36 3.81 -3.06
N LEU A 71 6.86 3.72 -4.29
CA LEU A 71 7.42 2.49 -4.85
C LEU A 71 8.70 2.11 -4.09
N MET A 72 8.85 0.82 -3.82
CA MET A 72 10.04 0.26 -3.21
C MET A 72 10.21 -1.21 -3.60
N ALA A 73 11.38 -1.75 -3.32
CA ALA A 73 11.68 -3.17 -3.49
C ALA A 73 11.97 -3.85 -2.15
N ALA A 74 11.71 -5.15 -2.09
CA ALA A 74 12.08 -6.00 -0.97
C ALA A 74 13.59 -5.89 -0.66
N GLY A 75 13.94 -5.85 0.62
CA GLY A 75 15.31 -5.64 1.09
C GLY A 75 15.72 -4.16 1.25
N MET A 76 14.93 -3.21 0.77
CA MET A 76 15.19 -1.78 1.02
C MET A 76 14.62 -1.35 2.39
N GLU A 77 15.24 -0.34 3.00
CA GLU A 77 14.66 0.35 4.17
C GLU A 77 13.32 0.99 3.80
N LEU A 78 12.36 1.04 4.72
CA LEU A 78 11.07 1.69 4.46
C LEU A 78 11.22 3.21 4.32
N PRO A 79 10.40 3.89 3.50
CA PRO A 79 10.37 5.34 3.48
C PRO A 79 9.95 5.89 4.85
N GLN A 80 10.52 7.04 5.22
CA GLN A 80 10.09 7.75 6.41
C GLN A 80 8.59 8.07 6.32
N GLY A 81 7.85 7.82 7.40
CA GLY A 81 6.40 8.04 7.44
C GLY A 81 5.57 6.89 6.86
N ALA A 82 6.19 5.73 6.56
CA ALA A 82 5.46 4.50 6.25
C ALA A 82 4.39 4.23 7.31
N PHE A 83 3.14 4.10 6.87
CA PHE A 83 1.98 4.04 7.76
C PHE A 83 1.86 2.66 8.41
N ILE A 84 1.97 2.61 9.73
CA ILE A 84 1.78 1.38 10.51
C ILE A 84 0.28 1.06 10.53
N ALA A 85 -0.11 0.09 9.72
CA ALA A 85 -1.50 -0.32 9.55
C ALA A 85 -1.88 -1.57 10.35
N GLY A 86 -0.94 -2.14 11.10
CA GLY A 86 -1.18 -3.28 11.96
C GLY A 86 0.05 -3.64 12.79
N LYS A 87 -0.10 -4.64 13.65
CA LYS A 87 1.01 -5.23 14.40
C LYS A 87 0.78 -6.73 14.49
N SER A 88 1.83 -7.51 14.24
CA SER A 88 1.82 -8.95 14.48
C SER A 88 1.73 -9.26 15.99
N PRO A 89 1.44 -10.52 16.38
CA PRO A 89 1.31 -10.89 17.79
C PRO A 89 2.57 -10.67 18.64
N ASP A 90 3.76 -10.71 18.02
CA ASP A 90 5.07 -10.42 18.63
C ASP A 90 5.43 -8.92 18.61
N GLY A 91 4.54 -8.06 18.10
CA GLY A 91 4.69 -6.61 18.14
C GLY A 91 5.39 -6.00 16.92
N GLN A 92 5.80 -6.80 15.94
CA GLN A 92 6.37 -6.29 14.69
C GLN A 92 5.34 -5.43 13.94
N PRO A 93 5.69 -4.19 13.54
CA PRO A 93 4.81 -3.36 12.72
C PRO A 93 4.53 -4.00 11.36
N ALA A 94 3.26 -3.98 10.95
CA ALA A 94 2.84 -4.31 9.61
C ALA A 94 2.39 -3.02 8.89
N TYR A 95 2.74 -2.91 7.62
CA TYR A 95 2.48 -1.73 6.81
C TYR A 95 1.53 -2.06 5.67
N THR A 96 0.74 -1.10 5.22
CA THR A 96 -0.09 -1.25 4.01
C THR A 96 0.81 -1.24 2.79
N ALA A 97 0.71 -2.29 1.98
CA ALA A 97 1.36 -2.36 0.67
C ALA A 97 0.30 -2.55 -0.41
N ARG A 98 0.58 -2.07 -1.62
CA ARG A 98 -0.17 -2.44 -2.82
C ARG A 98 0.76 -2.92 -3.91
N GLY A 99 0.31 -3.85 -4.73
CA GLY A 99 1.10 -4.34 -5.85
C GLY A 99 0.25 -4.79 -7.01
N TYR A 100 0.79 -4.58 -8.19
CA TYR A 100 0.16 -4.97 -9.44
C TYR A 100 0.26 -6.48 -9.62
N MET A 101 -0.84 -7.09 -10.06
CA MET A 101 -0.88 -8.51 -10.37
C MET A 101 -1.56 -8.74 -11.69
N GLN A 102 -0.91 -9.56 -12.51
CA GLN A 102 -1.41 -9.99 -13.80
C GLN A 102 -1.02 -11.44 -13.98
N THR A 103 -1.92 -12.23 -14.55
CA THR A 103 -1.60 -13.61 -14.94
C THR A 103 -1.95 -13.79 -16.40
N PRO A 104 -1.41 -14.82 -17.09
CA PRO A 104 -1.77 -15.09 -18.47
C PRO A 104 -3.29 -15.26 -18.69
N SER A 105 -4.01 -15.68 -17.65
CA SER A 105 -5.48 -15.84 -17.69
C SER A 105 -6.25 -14.53 -17.53
N TYR A 106 -5.61 -13.45 -17.06
CA TYR A 106 -6.22 -12.13 -16.83
C TYR A 106 -5.38 -11.05 -17.52
N PRO A 107 -5.68 -10.69 -18.78
CA PRO A 107 -4.85 -9.78 -19.58
C PRO A 107 -4.92 -8.33 -19.10
N VAL A 108 -5.95 -7.95 -18.34
CA VAL A 108 -6.00 -6.68 -17.61
C VAL A 108 -5.62 -7.00 -16.16
N GLY A 109 -4.50 -6.46 -15.70
CA GLY A 109 -4.04 -6.70 -14.34
C GLY A 109 -4.79 -5.85 -13.33
N THR A 110 -4.67 -6.26 -12.08
CA THR A 110 -5.39 -5.76 -10.91
C THR A 110 -4.38 -5.15 -9.94
N LEU A 111 -4.75 -4.11 -9.20
CA LEU A 111 -3.87 -3.49 -8.20
C LEU A 111 -4.38 -3.85 -6.81
N GLN A 112 -3.72 -4.80 -6.15
CA GLN A 112 -4.21 -5.37 -4.89
C GLN A 112 -3.58 -4.72 -3.69
N VAL A 113 -4.35 -4.60 -2.60
CA VAL A 113 -3.90 -4.07 -1.32
C VAL A 113 -3.69 -5.22 -0.34
N GLY A 114 -2.58 -5.17 0.38
CA GLY A 114 -2.18 -6.17 1.35
C GLY A 114 -1.23 -5.57 2.36
N ARG A 115 -0.20 -6.33 2.73
CA ARG A 115 0.72 -5.95 3.80
C ARG A 115 2.17 -6.24 3.48
N THR A 116 3.05 -5.51 4.12
CA THR A 116 4.47 -5.83 4.18
C THR A 116 5.02 -5.66 5.61
N PHE A 117 6.27 -6.05 5.78
CA PHE A 117 7.07 -5.88 6.98
C PHE A 117 8.41 -5.25 6.59
N GLU A 118 9.16 -4.79 7.58
CA GLU A 118 10.49 -4.23 7.36
C GLU A 118 11.38 -5.20 6.57
N PHE A 119 12.05 -4.68 5.53
CA PHE A 119 12.88 -5.43 4.57
C PHE A 119 12.16 -6.54 3.75
N GLY A 120 10.86 -6.73 3.93
CA GLY A 120 10.09 -7.78 3.27
C GLY A 120 9.57 -7.43 1.86
N GLY A 121 9.04 -8.45 1.17
CA GLY A 121 8.15 -8.26 0.02
C GLY A 121 6.72 -7.93 0.45
N ALA A 122 5.87 -7.51 -0.49
CA ALA A 122 4.45 -7.34 -0.25
C ALA A 122 3.73 -8.70 -0.32
N PHE A 123 2.88 -8.97 0.66
CA PHE A 123 1.91 -10.07 0.66
C PHE A 123 0.56 -9.52 0.21
N LEU A 124 0.03 -10.04 -0.89
CA LEU A 124 -1.18 -9.53 -1.56
C LEU A 124 -2.20 -10.66 -1.68
N GLY A 125 -3.43 -10.44 -1.25
CA GLY A 125 -4.51 -11.40 -1.41
C GLY A 125 -5.20 -11.20 -2.76
N TRP A 126 -5.48 -12.29 -3.48
CA TRP A 126 -6.37 -12.28 -4.66
C TRP A 126 -6.82 -13.70 -5.02
N GLY A 127 -8.09 -13.84 -5.42
CA GLY A 127 -8.62 -15.14 -5.82
C GLY A 127 -8.46 -16.21 -4.74
N TRP A 128 -8.65 -15.87 -3.47
CA TRP A 128 -8.51 -16.75 -2.30
C TRP A 128 -7.07 -17.18 -1.97
N MET A 129 -6.08 -16.64 -2.69
CA MET A 129 -4.68 -17.00 -2.57
C MET A 129 -3.84 -15.79 -2.14
N GLN A 130 -2.71 -16.05 -1.49
CA GLN A 130 -1.72 -15.01 -1.19
C GLN A 130 -0.57 -15.07 -2.20
N PHE A 131 -0.25 -13.93 -2.79
CA PHE A 131 0.90 -13.73 -3.66
C PHE A 131 1.96 -12.89 -2.95
N ASN A 132 3.22 -13.05 -3.38
CA ASN A 132 4.33 -12.23 -2.91
C ASN A 132 4.85 -11.38 -4.07
N SER A 133 4.93 -10.06 -3.87
CA SER A 133 5.60 -9.15 -4.80
C SER A 133 6.88 -8.60 -4.21
N LYS A 134 7.95 -8.59 -5.00
CA LYS A 134 9.23 -7.97 -4.64
C LYS A 134 9.25 -6.47 -4.91
N ILE A 135 8.47 -5.98 -5.87
CA ILE A 135 8.34 -4.55 -6.19
C ILE A 135 6.89 -4.16 -5.93
N TYR A 136 6.70 -3.16 -5.08
CA TYR A 136 5.38 -2.77 -4.58
C TYR A 136 5.40 -1.31 -4.12
N GLU A 137 4.23 -0.72 -3.92
CA GLU A 137 4.12 0.59 -3.29
C GLU A 137 3.69 0.43 -1.82
N ILE A 138 4.28 1.23 -0.95
CA ILE A 138 3.89 1.34 0.46
C ILE A 138 3.11 2.63 0.69
N LEU A 139 2.11 2.57 1.57
CA LEU A 139 1.37 3.75 1.99
C LEU A 139 2.21 4.56 2.98
N VAL A 140 2.46 5.83 2.64
CA VAL A 140 3.00 6.86 3.53
C VAL A 140 1.85 7.79 3.89
N ALA A 141 1.63 8.01 5.19
CA ALA A 141 0.56 8.88 5.67
C ALA A 141 0.88 9.41 7.07
N SER A 142 0.50 10.65 7.34
CA SER A 142 0.49 11.18 8.70
C SER A 142 -0.66 10.55 9.48
N PRO A 143 -0.44 10.02 10.71
CA PRO A 143 -1.52 9.53 11.55
C PRO A 143 -2.56 10.60 11.95
N ALA A 144 -2.26 11.89 11.74
CA ALA A 144 -3.21 12.98 11.96
C ALA A 144 -4.18 13.18 10.78
N ASP A 145 -3.83 12.70 9.59
CA ASP A 145 -4.58 12.94 8.35
C ASP A 145 -5.48 11.75 7.97
N VAL A 146 -5.34 10.62 8.67
CA VAL A 146 -6.11 9.40 8.42
C VAL A 146 -6.62 8.78 9.71
N CYS A 147 -7.80 8.17 9.65
CA CYS A 147 -8.41 7.48 10.78
C CYS A 147 -9.00 6.13 10.34
N TRP A 148 -9.14 5.21 11.29
CA TRP A 148 -9.77 3.92 11.05
C TRP A 148 -11.25 3.99 11.40
N VAL A 149 -12.12 3.77 10.41
CA VAL A 149 -13.57 3.76 10.58
C VAL A 149 -14.07 2.32 10.65
N PRO A 150 -14.67 1.88 11.79
CA PRO A 150 -15.25 0.55 11.91
C PRO A 150 -16.44 0.35 10.97
N THR A 151 -16.53 -0.83 10.36
CA THR A 151 -17.65 -1.23 9.52
C THR A 151 -17.77 -2.76 9.51
N LYS A 152 -18.80 -3.28 8.84
CA LYS A 152 -19.00 -4.71 8.70
C LYS A 152 -19.70 -5.10 7.40
N TYR A 153 -19.53 -6.36 7.00
CA TYR A 153 -20.06 -6.93 5.76
C TYR A 153 -19.60 -6.14 4.53
N VAL A 154 -20.44 -6.07 3.49
CA VAL A 154 -20.18 -5.28 2.29
C VAL A 154 -20.01 -3.80 2.64
N LEU A 155 -18.94 -3.18 2.13
CA LEU A 155 -18.66 -1.77 2.38
C LEU A 155 -19.71 -0.87 1.72
N ASN A 156 -20.52 -0.19 2.54
CA ASN A 156 -21.40 0.87 2.07
C ASN A 156 -20.71 2.22 2.18
N ILE A 157 -20.13 2.69 1.07
CA ILE A 157 -19.39 3.97 1.00
C ILE A 157 -20.29 5.15 1.40
N ALA A 158 -21.55 5.16 0.93
CA ALA A 158 -22.48 6.26 1.21
C ALA A 158 -22.87 6.36 2.69
N ALA A 159 -22.89 5.23 3.41
CA ALA A 159 -23.21 5.18 4.82
C ALA A 159 -21.97 5.25 5.74
N LEU A 160 -20.75 5.28 5.18
CA LEU A 160 -19.50 5.25 5.96
C LEU A 160 -19.29 6.54 6.78
N GLY A 161 -19.85 7.66 6.31
CA GLY A 161 -19.70 8.97 6.96
C GLY A 161 -18.27 9.54 6.90
N ALA A 162 -17.41 8.97 6.07
CA ALA A 162 -16.03 9.38 5.85
C ALA A 162 -15.59 9.02 4.43
N ILE A 163 -14.49 9.62 3.96
CA ILE A 163 -13.93 9.36 2.64
C ILE A 163 -12.85 8.27 2.78
N PRO A 164 -13.05 7.06 2.22
CA PRO A 164 -12.07 5.98 2.33
C PRO A 164 -10.84 6.22 1.45
N VAL A 165 -9.67 5.76 1.91
CA VAL A 165 -8.41 5.82 1.16
C VAL A 165 -8.42 4.70 0.13
N GLU A 166 -8.49 5.07 -1.14
CA GLU A 166 -8.32 4.15 -2.26
C GLU A 166 -6.88 3.61 -2.29
N GLY A 167 -6.75 2.29 -2.39
CA GLY A 167 -5.46 1.62 -2.44
C GLY A 167 -5.25 0.80 -3.69
N GLY A 168 -6.28 0.51 -4.48
CA GLY A 168 -6.14 -0.28 -5.68
C GLY A 168 -7.45 -0.46 -6.40
N TYR A 169 -7.51 -1.44 -7.29
CA TYR A 169 -8.71 -1.73 -8.06
C TYR A 169 -8.75 -3.18 -8.49
N GLU A 170 -9.96 -3.71 -8.70
CA GLU A 170 -10.21 -5.04 -9.24
C GLU A 170 -10.48 -4.99 -10.75
N ALA A 171 -9.71 -5.78 -11.51
CA ALA A 171 -9.93 -5.95 -12.95
C ALA A 171 -11.13 -6.90 -13.21
N PRO A 172 -11.78 -6.82 -14.39
CA PRO A 172 -11.50 -5.90 -15.51
C PRO A 172 -12.25 -4.57 -15.40
N ALA A 173 -13.24 -4.46 -14.51
CA ALA A 173 -14.11 -3.28 -14.42
C ALA A 173 -13.45 -2.07 -13.74
N GLY A 174 -12.33 -2.26 -13.05
CA GLY A 174 -11.61 -1.19 -12.34
C GLY A 174 -12.31 -0.79 -11.05
N GLU A 175 -12.98 -1.73 -10.37
CA GLU A 175 -13.73 -1.44 -9.15
C GLU A 175 -12.77 -1.08 -8.02
N PRO A 176 -12.97 0.04 -7.30
CA PRO A 176 -12.00 0.52 -6.33
C PRO A 176 -11.89 -0.43 -5.13
N LEU A 177 -10.64 -0.67 -4.73
CA LEU A 177 -10.27 -1.35 -3.50
C LEU A 177 -9.76 -0.31 -2.51
N TYR A 178 -10.30 -0.35 -1.29
CA TYR A 178 -9.93 0.56 -0.21
C TYR A 178 -9.01 -0.12 0.80
N VAL A 179 -8.13 0.67 1.40
CA VAL A 179 -7.22 0.21 2.46
C VAL A 179 -8.06 -0.21 3.67
N ALA A 180 -7.97 -1.47 4.05
CA ALA A 180 -8.68 -2.02 5.20
C ALA A 180 -7.72 -2.71 6.18
N GLN A 181 -8.18 -2.90 7.40
CA GLN A 181 -7.56 -3.83 8.35
C GLN A 181 -8.63 -4.69 9.02
N ALA A 182 -8.30 -5.94 9.29
CA ALA A 182 -9.16 -6.85 10.02
C ALA A 182 -8.40 -7.50 11.19
N PHE A 183 -9.10 -7.78 12.28
CA PHE A 183 -8.52 -8.48 13.42
C PHE A 183 -8.61 -9.98 13.18
N HIS A 184 -7.46 -10.63 12.97
CA HIS A 184 -7.40 -12.07 12.69
C HIS A 184 -6.16 -12.69 13.34
N GLN A 185 -6.38 -13.78 14.09
CA GLN A 185 -5.36 -14.44 14.90
C GLN A 185 -4.56 -13.48 15.78
N ARG A 186 -5.28 -12.77 16.66
CA ARG A 186 -4.74 -11.89 17.71
C ARG A 186 -3.94 -10.67 17.21
N ALA A 187 -4.13 -10.28 15.96
CA ALA A 187 -3.42 -9.17 15.33
C ALA A 187 -4.33 -8.41 14.36
N TRP A 188 -4.14 -7.08 14.28
CA TRP A 188 -4.69 -6.28 13.20
C TRP A 188 -3.83 -6.46 11.95
N ARG A 189 -4.47 -6.83 10.84
CA ARG A 189 -3.80 -7.19 9.59
C ARG A 189 -4.31 -6.32 8.45
N PRO A 190 -3.42 -5.62 7.73
CA PRO A 190 -3.80 -4.84 6.55
C PRO A 190 -4.26 -5.74 5.40
N GLY A 191 -5.17 -5.21 4.60
CA GLY A 191 -5.77 -5.86 3.42
C GLY A 191 -6.65 -4.88 2.65
N LYS A 192 -7.69 -5.41 2.04
CA LYS A 192 -8.58 -4.66 1.12
C LYS A 192 -10.05 -4.84 1.48
N ALA A 193 -10.87 -3.84 1.17
CA ALA A 193 -12.32 -3.93 1.16
C ALA A 193 -12.88 -3.17 -0.04
N SER A 194 -14.10 -3.51 -0.48
CA SER A 194 -14.82 -2.74 -1.50
C SER A 194 -16.32 -2.94 -1.35
N ALA A 195 -17.09 -2.16 -2.12
CA ALA A 195 -18.54 -2.30 -2.21
C ALA A 195 -18.98 -3.61 -2.90
N GLN A 196 -18.05 -4.37 -3.47
CA GLN A 196 -18.31 -5.64 -4.17
C GLN A 196 -17.73 -6.86 -3.42
N LEU A 197 -17.02 -6.63 -2.31
CA LEU A 197 -16.51 -7.67 -1.44
C LEU A 197 -17.42 -7.82 -0.22
N GLN A 198 -17.62 -9.06 0.23
CA GLN A 198 -18.49 -9.40 1.37
C GLN A 198 -17.93 -8.99 2.76
N GLY A 199 -16.72 -8.42 2.79
CA GLY A 199 -15.99 -8.03 4.00
C GLY A 199 -14.60 -7.50 3.65
N ALA A 200 -13.70 -7.46 4.64
CA ALA A 200 -12.29 -7.23 4.39
C ALA A 200 -11.58 -8.54 4.04
N PHE A 201 -10.78 -8.51 2.98
CA PHE A 201 -9.92 -9.61 2.57
C PHE A 201 -8.48 -9.33 2.97
N ILE A 202 -7.88 -10.24 3.72
CA ILE A 202 -6.52 -10.11 4.25
C ILE A 202 -5.63 -11.30 3.81
N PRO A 203 -4.37 -11.05 3.41
CA PRO A 203 -3.41 -12.10 3.12
C PRO A 203 -2.89 -12.76 4.42
N PHE A 204 -3.09 -14.06 4.56
CA PHE A 204 -2.71 -14.83 5.74
C PHE A 204 -2.33 -16.28 5.43
N ASN A 205 -1.15 -16.71 5.89
CA ASN A 205 -0.63 -18.09 5.78
C ASN A 205 -0.76 -18.73 4.38
N GLY A 206 -0.48 -17.96 3.32
CA GLY A 206 -0.54 -18.46 1.94
C GLY A 206 -1.93 -18.39 1.30
N SER A 207 -2.95 -18.03 2.06
CA SER A 207 -4.33 -17.85 1.60
C SER A 207 -4.79 -16.41 1.77
N GLU A 208 -5.96 -16.11 1.21
CA GLU A 208 -6.70 -14.88 1.46
C GLU A 208 -7.92 -15.19 2.34
N VAL A 209 -8.05 -14.46 3.44
CA VAL A 209 -9.10 -14.69 4.44
C VAL A 209 -10.08 -13.52 4.41
N CYS A 210 -11.38 -13.83 4.32
CA CYS A 210 -12.44 -12.85 4.44
C CYS A 210 -12.85 -12.68 5.91
N VAL A 211 -12.95 -11.43 6.38
CA VAL A 211 -13.39 -11.07 7.73
C VAL A 211 -14.51 -10.05 7.64
N GLU A 212 -15.65 -10.37 8.24
CA GLU A 212 -16.86 -9.55 8.15
C GLU A 212 -16.80 -8.28 8.99
N GLU A 213 -16.12 -8.29 10.13
CA GLU A 213 -15.91 -7.11 10.98
C GLU A 213 -14.51 -6.55 10.80
N TYR A 214 -14.42 -5.31 10.36
CA TYR A 214 -13.16 -4.70 9.95
C TYR A 214 -13.20 -3.19 10.09
N ARG A 215 -12.10 -2.54 9.72
CA ARG A 215 -11.98 -1.08 9.66
C ARG A 215 -11.46 -0.68 8.29
N VAL A 216 -11.98 0.42 7.75
CA VAL A 216 -11.48 1.04 6.53
C VAL A 216 -10.69 2.28 6.92
N LEU A 217 -9.54 2.47 6.29
CA LEU A 217 -8.75 3.68 6.47
C LEU A 217 -9.44 4.81 5.71
N CYS A 218 -9.72 5.91 6.38
CA CYS A 218 -10.39 7.08 5.81
C CYS A 218 -9.55 8.33 6.06
N TYR A 219 -9.74 9.35 5.22
CA TYR A 219 -9.19 10.68 5.49
C TYR A 219 -9.89 11.29 6.70
N VAL A 220 -9.13 11.98 7.55
CA VAL A 220 -9.68 12.87 8.57
C VAL A 220 -10.21 14.11 7.86
N ASP A 221 -11.44 14.50 8.15
CA ASP A 221 -11.98 15.77 7.66
C ASP A 221 -11.20 16.92 8.33
N PRO A 222 -10.51 17.79 7.58
CA PRO A 222 -9.77 18.91 8.17
C PRO A 222 -10.68 19.94 8.85
N PHE A 223 -12.01 19.82 8.74
CA PHE A 223 -13.00 20.75 9.30
C PHE A 223 -13.84 20.19 10.47
N THR A 224 -13.54 18.98 10.96
CA THR A 224 -14.08 18.46 12.23
C THR A 224 -13.10 18.65 13.39
#